data_AF-L7FN25-F1
#
_entry.id   AF-L7FN25-F1
#
_cell.length_a   1.000
_cell.length_b   1.000
_cell.length_c   1.000
_cell.angle_alpha   90.00
_cell.angle_beta   90.00
_cell.angle_gamma   90.00
#
_symmetry.space_group_name_H-M   'P 1'
#
loop_
_entity.id
_entity.type
_entity.pdbx_description
1 polymer ?
#
loop_
_entity_poly.entity_id
_entity_poly.type
_entity_poly.pdbx_seq_one_letter_code
_entity_poly.pdbx_strand_id
1 'polypeptide(L)'
;MTTLTFCQIASFLVAPKLTKLIGEACFIGCKSLKNIDFPTTLATIERYAFSACALYEVTLPNIETIAKNCFTECNCLTKVVIPNSVKEIEEEAFCSCENLKLIELPNSIEKIGKNSFYGRSKLSKVVISNKVKIINKQSFSACKELVEIVIPEGVEIIKEFSFVGDVKLKIITLPKILKEIGEAAFADCLSLQEINGLENVKTFEVGCFYQTKVTSNKIPQTAFKKSDRYKNN
;
A
#
# COMPACT_ATOMS: atom_id res chain seq x y z
N MET A 1 -25.15 21.19 1.23
CA MET A 1 -23.99 20.34 1.55
C MET A 1 -22.80 21.28 1.63
N THR A 2 -22.31 21.62 2.82
CA THR A 2 -21.16 22.52 3.00
C THR A 2 -19.90 21.75 2.61
N THR A 3 -19.44 21.90 1.37
CA THR A 3 -18.13 21.46 0.95
C THR A 3 -17.09 22.39 1.58
N LEU A 4 -16.11 21.82 2.28
CA LEU A 4 -14.93 22.57 2.71
C LEU A 4 -14.08 22.81 1.47
N THR A 5 -14.13 24.02 0.91
CA THR A 5 -13.20 24.47 -0.12
C THR A 5 -12.32 25.55 0.49
N PHE A 6 -11.02 25.43 0.22
CA PHE A 6 -9.93 26.33 0.64
C PHE A 6 -9.47 26.23 2.10
N CYS A 7 -8.29 25.64 2.28
CA CYS A 7 -7.41 26.06 3.36
C CYS A 7 -5.96 25.96 2.89
N GLN A 8 -5.31 27.07 2.57
CA GLN A 8 -3.85 27.14 2.30
C GLN A 8 -3.05 27.66 3.51
N ILE A 9 -3.72 28.04 4.61
CA ILE A 9 -3.10 28.80 5.71
C ILE A 9 -3.29 28.20 7.10
N ALA A 10 -4.24 27.30 7.35
CA ALA A 10 -4.37 26.71 8.68
C ALA A 10 -3.40 25.54 8.84
N SER A 11 -2.63 25.57 9.93
CA SER A 11 -1.78 24.44 10.34
C SER A 11 -2.58 23.26 10.91
N PHE A 12 -3.86 23.50 11.20
CA PHE A 12 -4.81 22.59 11.81
C PHE A 12 -6.21 22.82 11.24
N LEU A 13 -6.89 21.75 10.84
CA LEU A 13 -8.28 21.82 10.39
C LEU A 13 -9.19 21.12 11.41
N VAL A 14 -10.17 21.86 11.95
CA VAL A 14 -11.35 21.29 12.62
C VAL A 14 -12.49 21.33 11.61
N ALA A 15 -12.81 20.19 11.00
CA ALA A 15 -13.95 20.14 10.10
C ALA A 15 -15.26 20.30 10.91
N PRO A 16 -16.26 21.07 10.43
CA PRO A 16 -17.52 21.30 11.16
C PRO A 16 -18.18 19.99 11.61
N LYS A 17 -18.79 19.97 12.80
CA LYS A 17 -19.37 18.76 13.44
C LYS A 17 -20.41 18.00 12.59
N LEU A 18 -20.98 18.62 11.54
CA LEU A 18 -21.98 18.03 10.64
C LEU A 18 -21.43 17.69 9.25
N THR A 19 -20.12 17.86 9.03
CA THR A 19 -19.51 17.54 7.75
C THR A 19 -19.61 16.04 7.52
N LYS A 20 -20.30 15.65 6.45
CA LYS A 20 -20.43 14.27 6.00
C LYS A 20 -19.44 13.90 4.89
N LEU A 21 -18.92 14.91 4.20
CA LEU A 21 -18.12 14.78 2.99
C LEU A 21 -16.92 15.72 3.04
N ILE A 22 -15.75 15.18 2.75
CA ILE A 22 -14.57 15.93 2.32
C ILE A 22 -14.44 15.69 0.82
N GLY A 23 -14.65 16.75 0.04
CA GLY A 23 -14.78 16.66 -1.41
C GLY A 23 -13.46 16.41 -2.13
N GLU A 24 -13.57 16.05 -3.39
CA GLU A 24 -12.43 15.79 -4.26
C GLU A 24 -11.42 16.94 -4.26
N ALA A 25 -10.14 16.58 -4.12
CA ALA A 25 -8.98 17.50 -4.18
C ALA A 25 -9.06 18.74 -3.28
N CYS A 26 -9.95 18.79 -2.27
CA CYS A 26 -10.23 20.03 -1.55
C CYS A 26 -9.07 20.59 -0.72
N PHE A 27 -8.12 19.74 -0.30
CA PHE A 27 -6.87 20.13 0.38
C PHE A 27 -5.62 19.77 -0.43
N ILE A 28 -5.73 19.50 -1.73
CA ILE A 28 -4.57 19.13 -2.54
C ILE A 28 -3.43 20.16 -2.40
N GLY A 29 -2.22 19.68 -2.17
CA GLY A 29 -1.02 20.49 -2.03
C GLY A 29 -1.01 21.38 -0.79
N CYS A 30 -1.90 21.20 0.19
CA CYS A 30 -1.92 22.03 1.39
C CYS A 30 -0.70 21.74 2.29
N LYS A 31 0.40 22.45 2.03
CA LYS A 31 1.67 22.32 2.76
C LYS A 31 1.63 22.89 4.18
N SER A 32 0.60 23.66 4.50
CA SER A 32 0.40 24.20 5.85
C SER A 32 -0.29 23.18 6.76
N LEU A 33 -1.18 22.32 6.23
CA LEU A 33 -2.01 21.40 7.02
C LEU A 33 -1.17 20.25 7.57
N LYS A 34 -0.87 20.29 8.87
CA LYS A 34 -0.06 19.28 9.57
C LYS A 34 -0.90 18.26 10.32
N ASN A 35 -2.07 18.68 10.79
CA ASN A 35 -2.95 17.89 11.63
C ASN A 35 -4.40 18.13 11.21
N ILE A 36 -5.24 17.11 11.31
CA ILE A 36 -6.66 17.17 11.00
C ILE A 36 -7.46 16.39 12.04
N ASP A 37 -8.48 17.04 12.58
CA ASP A 37 -9.49 16.38 13.40
C ASP A 37 -10.74 16.18 12.55
N PHE A 38 -11.01 14.92 12.20
CA PHE A 38 -12.20 14.58 11.44
C PHE A 38 -13.44 14.54 12.34
N PRO A 39 -14.60 15.05 11.87
CA PRO A 39 -15.85 14.96 12.61
C PRO A 39 -16.34 13.51 12.58
N THR A 40 -16.95 13.07 13.68
CA THR A 40 -17.49 11.71 13.82
C THR A 40 -18.63 11.41 12.84
N THR A 41 -19.25 12.44 12.26
CA THR A 41 -20.28 12.32 11.22
C THR A 41 -19.74 12.13 9.81
N LEU A 42 -18.40 12.21 9.62
CA LEU A 42 -17.81 12.11 8.30
C LEU A 42 -17.98 10.69 7.76
N ALA A 43 -18.64 10.58 6.62
CA ALA A 43 -18.91 9.31 5.95
C ALA A 43 -17.98 9.09 4.75
N THR A 44 -17.51 10.17 4.11
CA THR A 44 -16.79 10.07 2.84
C THR A 44 -15.65 11.08 2.76
N ILE A 45 -14.49 10.60 2.29
CA ILE A 45 -13.34 11.41 1.86
C ILE A 45 -13.07 11.02 0.41
N GLU A 46 -13.21 11.97 -0.51
CA GLU A 46 -13.10 11.70 -1.94
C GLU A 46 -11.65 11.68 -2.45
N ARG A 47 -11.52 11.32 -3.73
CA ARG A 47 -10.23 11.20 -4.41
C ARG A 47 -9.40 12.47 -4.30
N TYR A 48 -8.08 12.31 -4.17
CA TYR A 48 -7.11 13.40 -4.03
C TYR A 48 -7.31 14.37 -2.85
N ALA A 49 -8.27 14.13 -1.94
CA ALA A 49 -8.67 15.11 -0.93
C ALA A 49 -7.49 15.71 -0.15
N PHE A 50 -6.48 14.89 0.20
CA PHE A 50 -5.27 15.30 0.92
C PHE A 50 -3.98 15.06 0.14
N SER A 51 -4.06 14.88 -1.18
CA SER A 51 -2.88 14.66 -2.02
C SER A 51 -1.85 15.78 -1.80
N ALA A 52 -0.58 15.42 -1.66
CA ALA A 52 0.54 16.31 -1.41
C ALA A 52 0.39 17.24 -0.18
N CYS A 53 -0.41 16.89 0.83
CA CYS A 53 -0.48 17.61 2.11
C CYS A 53 0.76 17.41 2.98
N ALA A 54 0.98 18.31 3.95
CA ALA A 54 2.03 18.19 4.96
C ALA A 54 1.57 17.50 6.26
N LEU A 55 0.54 16.65 6.18
CA LEU A 55 0.00 15.90 7.31
C LEU A 55 1.10 15.06 7.97
N TYR A 56 1.18 15.07 9.30
CA TYR A 56 2.22 14.36 10.06
C TYR A 56 1.73 13.01 10.61
N GLU A 57 0.55 13.00 11.23
CA GLU A 57 -0.18 11.80 11.63
C GLU A 57 -1.66 11.96 11.29
N VAL A 58 -2.32 10.87 10.93
CA VAL A 58 -3.74 10.88 10.57
C VAL A 58 -4.44 9.73 11.28
N THR A 59 -5.50 10.04 12.03
CA THR A 59 -6.46 9.04 12.51
C THR A 59 -7.73 9.17 11.69
N LEU A 60 -8.00 8.19 10.82
CA LEU A 60 -9.15 8.27 9.93
C LEU A 60 -10.46 8.07 10.70
N PRO A 61 -11.55 8.78 10.30
CA PRO A 61 -12.87 8.59 10.90
C PRO A 61 -13.50 7.29 10.38
N ASN A 62 -14.67 6.95 10.91
CA ASN A 62 -15.43 5.77 10.52
C ASN A 62 -15.93 5.84 9.06
N ILE A 63 -15.06 5.51 8.11
CA ILE A 63 -15.32 5.48 6.66
C ILE A 63 -15.13 4.05 6.14
N GLU A 64 -15.74 3.75 4.99
CA GLU A 64 -15.65 2.43 4.34
C GLU A 64 -14.47 2.31 3.37
N THR A 65 -14.08 3.43 2.74
CA THR A 65 -13.08 3.43 1.67
C THR A 65 -12.07 4.57 1.86
N ILE A 66 -10.79 4.26 1.68
CA ILE A 66 -9.75 5.27 1.49
C ILE A 66 -9.61 5.48 -0.01
N ALA A 67 -10.15 6.60 -0.49
CA ALA A 67 -10.30 6.87 -1.92
C ALA A 67 -8.97 6.99 -2.68
N LYS A 68 -9.06 6.84 -4.00
CA LYS A 68 -7.95 6.92 -4.93
C LYS A 68 -7.12 8.17 -4.71
N ASN A 69 -5.80 8.01 -4.62
CA ASN A 69 -4.84 9.09 -4.42
C ASN A 69 -5.09 9.99 -3.18
N CYS A 70 -5.93 9.57 -2.22
CA CYS A 70 -6.37 10.44 -1.13
C CYS A 70 -5.21 11.07 -0.33
N PHE A 71 -4.16 10.31 -0.05
CA PHE A 71 -2.95 10.76 0.65
C PHE A 71 -1.67 10.63 -0.20
N THR A 72 -1.78 10.53 -1.53
CA THR A 72 -0.58 10.43 -2.39
C THR A 72 0.36 11.60 -2.13
N GLU A 73 1.67 11.37 -2.14
CA GLU A 73 2.73 12.37 -1.91
C GLU A 73 2.64 13.14 -0.57
N CYS A 74 1.96 12.59 0.44
CA CYS A 74 2.01 13.12 1.81
C CYS A 74 3.36 12.82 2.47
N ASN A 75 4.42 13.47 2.00
CA ASN A 75 5.81 13.19 2.37
C ASN A 75 6.13 13.45 3.85
N CYS A 76 5.30 14.21 4.57
CA CYS A 76 5.45 14.43 6.01
C CYS A 76 4.76 13.35 6.86
N LEU A 77 3.91 12.51 6.25
CA LEU A 77 3.07 11.56 6.96
C LEU A 77 3.91 10.41 7.48
N THR A 78 3.90 10.23 8.80
CA THR A 78 4.70 9.19 9.48
C THR A 78 3.86 8.04 10.00
N LYS A 79 2.58 8.29 10.30
CA LYS A 79 1.65 7.33 10.87
C LYS A 79 0.24 7.54 10.36
N VAL A 80 -0.44 6.44 10.05
CA VAL A 80 -1.88 6.42 9.74
C VAL A 80 -2.55 5.36 10.59
N VAL A 81 -3.60 5.77 11.32
CA VAL A 81 -4.49 4.85 12.02
C VAL A 81 -5.74 4.64 11.15
N ILE A 82 -5.89 3.43 10.62
CA ILE A 82 -7.01 3.03 9.77
C ILE A 82 -8.05 2.30 10.63
N PRO A 83 -9.31 2.77 10.71
CA PRO A 83 -10.34 2.12 11.52
C PRO A 83 -10.85 0.83 10.89
N ASN A 84 -11.39 -0.07 11.73
CA ASN A 84 -11.97 -1.36 11.34
C ASN A 84 -13.21 -1.27 10.43
N SER A 85 -13.69 -0.06 10.16
CA SER A 85 -14.76 0.19 9.19
C SER A 85 -14.26 0.12 7.75
N VAL A 86 -12.98 0.43 7.52
CA VAL A 86 -12.41 0.47 6.17
C VAL A 86 -12.38 -0.94 5.59
N LYS A 87 -12.96 -1.09 4.41
CA LYS A 87 -12.98 -2.31 3.59
C LYS A 87 -12.05 -2.22 2.41
N GLU A 88 -11.84 -1.03 1.87
CA GLU A 88 -11.09 -0.84 0.63
C GLU A 88 -10.10 0.32 0.74
N ILE A 89 -8.86 0.06 0.31
CA ILE A 89 -7.84 1.08 0.05
C ILE A 89 -7.69 1.13 -1.46
N GLU A 90 -8.09 2.24 -2.08
CA GLU A 90 -8.08 2.36 -3.53
C GLU A 90 -6.67 2.64 -4.10
N GLU A 91 -6.60 2.71 -5.43
CA GLU A 91 -5.37 2.96 -6.18
C GLU A 91 -4.61 4.19 -5.65
N GLU A 92 -3.31 4.02 -5.41
CA GLU A 92 -2.38 5.10 -5.04
C GLU A 92 -2.75 5.88 -3.76
N ALA A 93 -3.64 5.34 -2.91
CA ALA A 93 -4.11 6.03 -1.71
C ALA A 93 -2.98 6.60 -0.83
N PHE A 94 -1.85 5.89 -0.70
CA PHE A 94 -0.64 6.32 0.02
C PHE A 94 0.62 6.24 -0.85
N CYS A 95 0.46 6.38 -2.17
CA CYS A 95 1.59 6.38 -3.10
C CYS A 95 2.59 7.49 -2.74
N SER A 96 3.88 7.19 -2.80
CA SER A 96 4.98 8.11 -2.53
C SER A 96 4.90 8.81 -1.17
N CYS A 97 4.35 8.16 -0.13
CA CYS A 97 4.44 8.66 1.25
C CYS A 97 5.80 8.30 1.87
N GLU A 98 6.86 9.02 1.51
CA GLU A 98 8.26 8.64 1.79
C GLU A 98 8.63 8.48 3.27
N ASN A 99 7.89 9.12 4.18
CA ASN A 99 8.16 9.03 5.62
C ASN A 99 7.16 8.14 6.37
N LEU A 100 6.22 7.47 5.68
CA LEU A 100 5.24 6.61 6.33
C LEU A 100 5.96 5.39 6.92
N LYS A 101 6.01 5.32 8.25
CA LYS A 101 6.72 4.28 9.00
C LYS A 101 5.77 3.24 9.57
N LEU A 102 4.64 3.71 10.09
CA LEU A 102 3.68 2.89 10.80
C LEU A 102 2.33 2.95 10.10
N ILE A 103 1.90 1.80 9.59
CA ILE A 103 0.54 1.58 9.15
C ILE A 103 0.06 0.24 9.68
N GLU A 104 -1.03 0.27 10.43
CA GLU A 104 -1.72 -0.93 10.87
C GLU A 104 -2.91 -1.13 9.94
N LEU A 105 -2.85 -2.16 9.08
CA LEU A 105 -3.97 -2.53 8.23
C LEU A 105 -4.96 -3.35 9.06
N PRO A 106 -6.20 -2.89 9.26
CA PRO A 106 -7.17 -3.64 10.02
C PRO A 106 -7.60 -4.92 9.27
N ASN A 107 -7.99 -5.96 10.01
CA ASN A 107 -8.52 -7.21 9.46
C ASN A 107 -9.86 -7.05 8.71
N SER A 108 -10.40 -5.83 8.67
CA SER A 108 -11.58 -5.48 7.89
C SER A 108 -11.28 -5.24 6.41
N ILE A 109 -10.01 -4.99 6.04
CA ILE A 109 -9.61 -4.71 4.66
C ILE A 109 -9.86 -5.94 3.78
N GLU A 110 -10.59 -5.74 2.68
CA GLU A 110 -10.93 -6.76 1.69
C GLU A 110 -10.15 -6.53 0.39
N LYS A 111 -9.78 -5.27 0.10
CA LYS A 111 -9.06 -4.88 -1.12
C LYS A 111 -8.01 -3.81 -0.83
N ILE A 112 -6.83 -4.00 -1.44
CA ILE A 112 -5.75 -3.02 -1.51
C ILE A 112 -5.48 -2.75 -2.98
N GLY A 113 -5.57 -1.50 -3.39
CA GLY A 113 -5.48 -1.07 -4.77
C GLY A 113 -4.07 -1.16 -5.35
N LYS A 114 -4.00 -0.92 -6.66
CA LYS A 114 -2.73 -0.77 -7.37
C LYS A 114 -1.94 0.41 -6.78
N ASN A 115 -0.62 0.25 -6.66
CA ASN A 115 0.29 1.29 -6.16
C ASN A 115 -0.06 1.89 -4.78
N SER A 116 -0.95 1.28 -3.98
CA SER A 116 -1.48 1.95 -2.78
C SER A 116 -0.41 2.33 -1.76
N PHE A 117 0.68 1.56 -1.65
CA PHE A 117 1.87 1.86 -0.85
C PHE A 117 3.14 1.92 -1.72
N TYR A 118 3.00 2.20 -3.02
CA TYR A 118 4.13 2.32 -3.93
C TYR A 118 5.04 3.46 -3.51
N GLY A 119 6.36 3.21 -3.51
CA GLY A 119 7.37 4.24 -3.42
C GLY A 119 7.84 4.52 -2.00
N ARG A 120 9.14 4.25 -1.76
CA ARG A 120 10.06 4.71 -0.69
C ARG A 120 9.50 4.91 0.71
N SER A 121 8.39 4.28 1.06
CA SER A 121 7.87 4.30 2.42
C SER A 121 8.91 3.71 3.38
N LYS A 122 8.88 4.17 4.63
CA LYS A 122 9.69 3.59 5.71
C LYS A 122 8.93 2.47 6.42
N LEU A 123 7.96 1.85 5.75
CA LEU A 123 7.20 0.73 6.25
C LEU A 123 8.16 -0.44 6.52
N SER A 124 8.24 -0.86 7.78
CA SER A 124 9.14 -1.94 8.20
C SER A 124 8.43 -3.28 8.38
N LYS A 125 7.14 -3.23 8.74
CA LYS A 125 6.29 -4.40 8.94
C LYS A 125 4.90 -4.13 8.35
N VAL A 126 4.37 -5.10 7.62
CA VAL A 126 3.00 -5.09 7.11
C VAL A 126 2.31 -6.40 7.45
N VAL A 127 1.09 -6.32 7.98
CA VAL A 127 0.21 -7.48 8.17
C VAL A 127 -0.98 -7.31 7.26
N ILE A 128 -1.11 -8.16 6.24
CA ILE A 128 -2.24 -8.11 5.30
C ILE A 128 -3.45 -8.83 5.93
N SER A 129 -4.63 -8.24 5.80
CA SER A 129 -5.90 -8.81 6.25
C SER A 129 -6.21 -10.14 5.55
N ASN A 130 -6.72 -11.12 6.31
CA ASN A 130 -7.09 -12.44 5.80
C ASN A 130 -8.24 -12.45 4.78
N LYS A 131 -8.93 -11.31 4.60
CA LYS A 131 -9.97 -11.15 3.57
C LYS A 131 -9.42 -10.72 2.22
N VAL A 132 -8.18 -10.24 2.16
CA VAL A 132 -7.53 -9.85 0.90
C VAL A 132 -7.29 -11.08 0.05
N LYS A 133 -7.86 -11.07 -1.16
CA LYS A 133 -7.71 -12.16 -2.14
C LYS A 133 -6.56 -11.95 -3.12
N ILE A 134 -6.27 -10.70 -3.44
CA ILE A 134 -5.29 -10.33 -4.47
C ILE A 134 -4.41 -9.23 -3.90
N ILE A 135 -3.09 -9.46 -3.94
CA ILE A 135 -2.10 -8.41 -3.74
C ILE A 135 -1.91 -7.75 -5.10
N ASN A 136 -2.40 -6.52 -5.23
CA ASN A 136 -2.47 -5.83 -6.52
C ASN A 136 -1.11 -5.31 -7.00
N LYS A 137 -1.07 -5.01 -8.30
CA LYS A 137 0.09 -4.47 -9.00
C LYS A 137 0.78 -3.38 -8.19
N GLN A 138 2.07 -3.55 -7.94
CA GLN A 138 2.94 -2.56 -7.27
C GLN A 138 2.44 -2.08 -5.90
N SER A 139 1.51 -2.80 -5.26
CA SER A 139 0.85 -2.33 -4.03
C SER A 139 1.84 -2.06 -2.88
N PHE A 140 2.96 -2.79 -2.82
CA PHE A 140 4.03 -2.62 -1.84
C PHE A 140 5.40 -2.43 -2.49
N SER A 141 5.48 -2.01 -3.75
CA SER A 141 6.76 -1.90 -4.44
C SER A 141 7.61 -0.74 -3.93
N ALA A 142 8.92 -0.99 -3.84
CA ALA A 142 9.95 -0.08 -3.39
C ALA A 142 9.77 0.38 -1.93
N CYS A 143 9.19 -0.47 -1.08
CA CYS A 143 9.18 -0.32 0.37
C CYS A 143 10.56 -0.75 0.92
N LYS A 144 11.58 0.10 0.73
CA LYS A 144 12.99 -0.22 0.99
C LYS A 144 13.31 -0.58 2.45
N GLU A 145 12.42 -0.23 3.37
CA GLU A 145 12.55 -0.55 4.80
C GLU A 145 11.79 -1.80 5.22
N LEU A 146 11.01 -2.43 4.31
CA LEU A 146 10.15 -3.57 4.63
C LEU A 146 11.00 -4.80 4.93
N VAL A 147 10.95 -5.25 6.19
CA VAL A 147 11.68 -6.43 6.69
C VAL A 147 10.75 -7.62 6.82
N GLU A 148 9.50 -7.37 7.22
CA GLU A 148 8.52 -8.40 7.51
C GLU A 148 7.19 -8.10 6.82
N ILE A 149 6.67 -9.09 6.09
CA ILE A 149 5.29 -9.06 5.61
C ILE A 149 4.59 -10.38 5.92
N VAL A 150 3.38 -10.27 6.48
CA VAL A 150 2.50 -11.41 6.70
C VAL A 150 1.49 -11.46 5.56
N ILE A 151 1.65 -12.43 4.66
CA ILE A 151 0.69 -12.75 3.60
C ILE A 151 -0.25 -13.85 4.12
N PRO A 152 -1.54 -13.57 4.34
CA PRO A 152 -2.45 -14.50 4.98
C PRO A 152 -2.96 -15.58 4.02
N GLU A 153 -3.47 -16.68 4.59
CA GLU A 153 -4.08 -17.82 3.87
C GLU A 153 -5.24 -17.44 2.93
N GLY A 154 -5.77 -16.22 3.00
CA GLY A 154 -6.80 -15.73 2.08
C GLY A 154 -6.28 -15.32 0.71
N VAL A 155 -4.98 -15.03 0.56
CA VAL A 155 -4.39 -14.49 -0.67
C VAL A 155 -4.21 -15.60 -1.71
N GLU A 156 -4.82 -15.40 -2.88
CA GLU A 156 -4.83 -16.36 -3.99
C GLU A 156 -3.91 -15.94 -5.13
N ILE A 157 -3.64 -14.64 -5.28
CA ILE A 157 -2.83 -14.09 -6.38
C ILE A 157 -1.94 -12.95 -5.88
N ILE A 158 -0.66 -12.98 -6.25
CA ILE A 158 0.27 -11.86 -6.11
C ILE A 158 0.52 -11.30 -7.50
N LYS A 159 0.14 -10.05 -7.77
CA LYS A 159 0.24 -9.45 -9.10
C LYS A 159 1.63 -8.91 -9.41
N GLU A 160 1.79 -8.56 -10.67
CA GLU A 160 3.00 -7.99 -11.24
C GLU A 160 3.59 -6.85 -10.39
N PHE A 161 4.90 -6.89 -10.22
CA PHE A 161 5.70 -5.92 -9.49
C PHE A 161 5.33 -5.68 -8.01
N SER A 162 4.49 -6.50 -7.37
CA SER A 162 3.89 -6.18 -6.05
C SER A 162 4.89 -5.79 -4.95
N PHE A 163 6.08 -6.37 -4.95
CA PHE A 163 7.15 -6.21 -3.94
C PHE A 163 8.50 -5.84 -4.57
N VAL A 164 8.49 -5.30 -5.80
CA VAL A 164 9.75 -5.01 -6.51
C VAL A 164 10.58 -4.00 -5.76
N GLY A 165 11.86 -4.31 -5.56
CA GLY A 165 12.80 -3.42 -4.89
C GLY A 165 12.65 -3.35 -3.38
N ASP A 166 11.97 -4.32 -2.75
CA ASP A 166 11.90 -4.46 -1.30
C ASP A 166 13.20 -5.09 -0.77
N VAL A 167 14.28 -4.31 -0.86
CA VAL A 167 15.66 -4.76 -0.70
C VAL A 167 16.01 -5.33 0.67
N LYS A 168 15.18 -5.10 1.71
CA LYS A 168 15.38 -5.62 3.07
C LYS A 168 14.55 -6.86 3.41
N LEU A 169 13.61 -7.24 2.55
CA LEU A 169 12.78 -8.42 2.77
C LEU A 169 13.65 -9.68 2.63
N LYS A 170 13.67 -10.54 3.66
CA LYS A 170 14.58 -11.70 3.72
C LYS A 170 13.89 -13.04 3.53
N ILE A 171 12.74 -13.19 4.15
CA ILE A 171 11.98 -14.44 4.21
C ILE A 171 10.52 -14.10 3.95
N ILE A 172 9.87 -14.92 3.13
CA ILE A 172 8.43 -14.81 2.87
C ILE A 172 7.79 -16.17 3.07
N THR A 173 6.68 -16.19 3.79
CA THR A 173 5.79 -17.36 3.85
C THR A 173 4.58 -17.09 2.97
N LEU A 174 4.41 -17.91 1.94
CA LEU A 174 3.29 -17.85 1.02
C LEU A 174 2.14 -18.72 1.55
N PRO A 175 0.88 -18.33 1.29
CA PRO A 175 -0.28 -19.09 1.72
C PRO A 175 -0.45 -20.35 0.89
N LYS A 176 -1.02 -21.39 1.50
CA LYS A 176 -1.18 -22.71 0.86
C LYS A 176 -2.06 -22.67 -0.38
N ILE A 177 -3.00 -21.73 -0.44
CA ILE A 177 -3.94 -21.60 -1.55
C ILE A 177 -3.42 -20.71 -2.68
N LEU A 178 -2.19 -20.18 -2.59
CA LEU A 178 -1.64 -19.26 -3.59
C LEU A 178 -1.55 -19.95 -4.96
N LYS A 179 -2.17 -19.33 -5.97
CA LYS A 179 -2.27 -19.89 -7.33
C LYS A 179 -1.24 -19.31 -8.28
N GLU A 180 -0.97 -18.01 -8.17
CA GLU A 180 -0.23 -17.23 -9.18
C GLU A 180 0.70 -16.21 -8.51
N ILE A 181 1.93 -16.15 -9.02
CA ILE A 181 2.91 -15.08 -8.75
C ILE A 181 3.22 -14.37 -10.07
N GLY A 182 2.86 -13.09 -10.13
CA GLY A 182 2.91 -12.24 -11.32
C GLY A 182 4.30 -11.75 -11.71
N GLU A 183 4.35 -11.08 -12.87
CA GLU A 183 5.58 -10.63 -13.54
C GLU A 183 6.47 -9.83 -12.58
N ALA A 184 7.69 -10.31 -12.39
CA ALA A 184 8.64 -9.88 -11.37
C ALA A 184 8.05 -9.37 -10.05
N ALA A 185 7.06 -10.08 -9.50
CA ALA A 185 6.43 -9.72 -8.23
C ALA A 185 7.45 -9.42 -7.11
N PHE A 186 8.58 -10.15 -7.06
CA PHE A 186 9.67 -9.99 -6.10
C PHE A 186 11.01 -9.63 -6.76
N ALA A 187 11.02 -9.02 -7.96
CA ALA A 187 12.28 -8.58 -8.55
C ALA A 187 13.04 -7.62 -7.62
N ASP A 188 14.36 -7.71 -7.66
CA ASP A 188 15.27 -6.80 -6.94
C ASP A 188 15.03 -6.80 -5.41
N CYS A 189 14.38 -7.85 -4.87
CA CYS A 189 14.40 -8.15 -3.44
C CYS A 189 15.77 -8.73 -3.08
N LEU A 190 16.81 -7.88 -3.07
CA LEU A 190 18.22 -8.29 -3.00
C LEU A 190 18.60 -9.06 -1.72
N SER A 191 17.77 -9.01 -0.68
CA SER A 191 17.95 -9.76 0.57
C SER A 191 17.09 -11.01 0.66
N LEU A 192 16.13 -11.21 -0.26
CA LEU A 192 15.18 -12.31 -0.22
C LEU A 192 15.91 -13.60 -0.55
N GLN A 193 16.07 -14.45 0.45
CA GLN A 193 16.86 -15.68 0.38
C GLN A 193 16.01 -16.93 0.60
N GLU A 194 14.83 -16.80 1.21
CA GLU A 194 13.97 -17.93 1.55
C GLU A 194 12.50 -17.60 1.23
N ILE A 195 11.83 -18.55 0.57
CA ILE A 195 10.39 -18.50 0.33
C ILE A 195 9.79 -19.85 0.70
N ASN A 196 8.88 -19.83 1.65
CA ASN A 196 8.12 -20.98 2.12
C ASN A 196 6.74 -21.01 1.44
N GLY A 197 6.13 -22.20 1.25
CA GLY A 197 4.77 -22.33 0.71
C GLY A 197 4.66 -22.29 -0.82
N LEU A 198 5.71 -22.66 -1.54
CA LEU A 198 5.74 -22.66 -3.01
C LEU A 198 5.07 -23.88 -3.65
N GLU A 199 4.83 -24.94 -2.88
CA GLU A 199 4.39 -26.26 -3.37
C GLU A 199 3.07 -26.25 -4.17
N ASN A 200 2.20 -25.27 -3.93
CA ASN A 200 0.87 -25.19 -4.55
C ASN A 200 0.74 -24.10 -5.61
N VAL A 201 1.80 -23.31 -5.85
CA VAL A 201 1.79 -22.23 -6.84
C VAL A 201 1.79 -22.84 -8.24
N LYS A 202 0.75 -22.56 -9.02
CA LYS A 202 0.56 -23.12 -10.36
C LYS A 202 1.26 -22.31 -11.44
N THR A 203 1.28 -20.99 -11.28
CA THR A 203 1.79 -20.07 -12.29
C THR A 203 2.87 -19.18 -11.71
N PHE A 204 4.04 -19.21 -12.34
CA PHE A 204 5.16 -18.31 -12.12
C PHE A 204 5.38 -17.48 -13.38
N GLU A 205 5.03 -16.21 -13.32
CA GLU A 205 5.28 -15.28 -14.42
C GLU A 205 6.76 -14.91 -14.52
N VAL A 206 7.13 -14.35 -15.68
CA VAL A 206 8.52 -14.04 -16.01
C VAL A 206 9.16 -13.14 -14.95
N GLY A 207 10.34 -13.56 -14.48
CA GLY A 207 11.17 -12.80 -13.58
C GLY A 207 10.63 -12.63 -12.17
N CYS A 208 9.58 -13.34 -11.74
CA CYS A 208 8.98 -13.21 -10.39
C CYS A 208 9.98 -13.19 -9.22
N PHE A 209 11.17 -13.75 -9.38
CA PHE A 209 12.29 -13.74 -8.41
C PHE A 209 13.62 -13.22 -9.00
N TYR A 210 13.59 -12.39 -10.03
CA TYR A 210 14.78 -11.79 -10.66
C TYR A 210 15.61 -10.99 -9.63
N GLN A 211 16.93 -11.19 -9.61
CA GLN A 211 17.86 -10.56 -8.65
C GLN A 211 17.53 -10.81 -7.16
N THR A 212 16.81 -11.88 -6.85
CA THR A 212 16.72 -12.38 -5.46
C THR A 212 17.90 -13.32 -5.15
N LYS A 213 18.08 -13.66 -3.87
CA LYS A 213 19.00 -14.71 -3.42
C LYS A 213 18.31 -16.08 -3.30
N VAL A 214 17.03 -16.19 -3.69
CA VAL A 214 16.27 -17.42 -3.60
C VAL A 214 16.85 -18.44 -4.58
N THR A 215 17.21 -19.61 -4.06
CA THR A 215 17.64 -20.74 -4.87
C THR A 215 16.68 -21.90 -4.64
N SER A 216 16.06 -22.42 -5.70
CA SER A 216 15.27 -23.65 -5.61
C SER A 216 15.22 -24.33 -6.97
N ASN A 217 15.51 -25.63 -6.99
CA ASN A 217 15.39 -26.47 -8.18
C ASN A 217 13.92 -26.73 -8.58
N LYS A 218 12.95 -26.37 -7.73
CA LYS A 218 11.50 -26.49 -8.00
C LYS A 218 10.90 -25.25 -8.67
N ILE A 219 11.65 -24.16 -8.78
CA ILE A 219 11.18 -22.92 -9.40
C ILE A 219 11.62 -22.91 -10.88
N PRO A 220 10.72 -22.68 -11.84
CA PRO A 220 11.08 -22.69 -13.26
C PRO A 220 12.09 -21.58 -13.59
N GLN A 221 12.99 -21.81 -14.55
CA GLN A 221 14.00 -20.80 -14.93
C GLN A 221 13.39 -19.47 -15.38
N THR A 222 12.19 -19.49 -15.96
CA THR A 222 11.45 -18.27 -16.35
C THR A 222 11.18 -17.34 -15.18
N ALA A 223 11.03 -17.87 -13.97
CA ALA A 223 10.86 -17.09 -12.74
C ALA A 223 12.10 -16.23 -12.39
N PHE A 224 13.28 -16.56 -12.92
CA PHE A 224 14.53 -15.85 -12.65
C PHE A 224 15.02 -15.00 -13.82
N LYS A 225 14.40 -15.12 -15.00
CA LYS A 225 14.82 -14.38 -16.20
C LYS A 225 14.40 -12.92 -16.12
N LYS A 226 15.21 -12.04 -16.72
CA LYS A 226 14.89 -10.62 -16.88
C LYS A 226 13.62 -10.46 -17.73
N SER A 227 12.69 -9.61 -17.32
CA SER A 227 11.67 -9.09 -18.25
C SER A 227 12.20 -7.82 -18.92
N ASP A 228 11.91 -7.67 -20.21
CA ASP A 228 12.40 -6.55 -21.02
C ASP A 228 11.90 -5.19 -20.52
N ARG A 229 10.87 -5.16 -19.64
CA ARG A 229 10.29 -3.94 -19.09
C ARG A 229 11.07 -3.34 -17.91
N TYR A 230 11.96 -4.09 -17.25
CA TYR A 230 12.67 -3.65 -16.03
C TYR A 230 13.83 -2.66 -16.27
N LYS A 231 14.07 -2.19 -17.50
CA LYS A 231 15.15 -1.24 -17.81
C LYS A 231 14.72 0.23 -17.82
N ASN A 232 13.42 0.55 -17.82
CA ASN A 232 12.95 1.87 -18.28
C ASN A 232 12.08 2.67 -17.30
N ASN A 233 11.92 2.28 -16.03
CA ASN A 233 11.13 3.02 -15.04
C ASN A 233 11.93 3.34 -13.79
#